data_AF-A0A2T7BPA3-F1
#
_entry.id   AF-A0A2T7BPA3-F1
#
_cell.length_a   1.000
_cell.length_b   1.000
_cell.length_c   1.000
_cell.angle_alpha   90.00
_cell.angle_beta   90.00
_cell.angle_gamma   90.00
#
_symmetry.space_group_name_H-M   'P 1'
#
loop_
_entity.id
_entity.type
_entity.pdbx_description
1 polymer ?
#
loop_
_entity_poly.entity_id
_entity_poly.type
_entity_poly.pdbx_seq_one_letter_code
_entity_poly.pdbx_strand_id
1 'polypeptide(L)'
;MADKILSDADLEALRQLQEKSKAAYRELQRFRIEVYPYMSFEERVEFWAGEMERSLHWGEEEEEEAGEDAPLDTSFFDQSWYDECIGFDKEFDKILVRVAPLLGLDLEALPIRRKR
;
A
#
# COMPACT_ATOMS: atom_id res chain seq x y z
N MET A 1 -33.78 10.17 15.02
CA MET A 1 -34.15 8.76 15.25
C MET A 1 -33.17 7.92 14.48
N ALA A 2 -32.36 7.14 15.20
CA ALA A 2 -31.29 6.35 14.61
C ALA A 2 -31.77 4.90 14.56
N ASP A 3 -32.23 4.46 13.40
CA ASP A 3 -32.45 3.04 13.12
C ASP A 3 -31.84 2.74 11.75
N LYS A 4 -30.56 2.41 11.76
CA LYS A 4 -29.90 1.68 10.68
C LYS A 4 -29.36 0.39 11.31
N ILE A 5 -30.28 -0.50 11.66
CA ILE A 5 -29.96 -1.86 12.05
C ILE A 5 -29.66 -2.59 10.73
N LEU A 6 -28.39 -2.99 10.56
CA LEU A 6 -27.92 -3.76 9.40
C LEU A 6 -28.83 -4.98 9.19
N SER A 7 -29.17 -5.29 7.94
CA SER A 7 -29.96 -6.49 7.64
C SER A 7 -29.14 -7.75 7.94
N ASP A 8 -29.80 -8.91 8.11
CA ASP A 8 -29.10 -10.19 8.32
C ASP A 8 -28.11 -10.50 7.18
N ALA A 9 -28.42 -10.07 5.96
CA ALA A 9 -27.54 -10.19 4.80
C ALA A 9 -26.31 -9.27 4.91
N ASP A 10 -26.48 -8.03 5.38
CA ASP A 10 -25.37 -7.11 5.62
C ASP A 10 -24.46 -7.60 6.76
N LEU A 11 -25.06 -8.16 7.82
CA LEU A 11 -24.31 -8.75 8.93
C LEU A 11 -23.49 -9.96 8.49
N GLU A 12 -24.03 -10.81 7.62
CA GLU A 12 -23.31 -11.94 7.06
C GLU A 12 -22.19 -11.50 6.10
N ALA A 13 -22.44 -10.50 5.25
CA ALA A 13 -21.40 -9.93 4.39
C ALA A 13 -20.25 -9.33 5.21
N LEU A 14 -20.55 -8.63 6.30
CA LEU A 14 -19.54 -8.08 7.22
C LEU A 14 -18.74 -9.18 7.91
N ARG A 15 -19.37 -10.29 8.32
CA ARG A 15 -18.65 -11.44 8.89
C ARG A 15 -17.69 -12.05 7.89
N GLN A 16 -18.16 -12.29 6.66
CA GLN A 16 -17.30 -12.85 5.60
C GLN A 16 -16.13 -11.93 5.27
N LEU A 17 -16.36 -10.61 5.22
CA LEU A 17 -15.30 -9.63 5.05
C LEU A 17 -14.29 -9.67 6.21
N GLN A 18 -14.79 -9.78 7.45
CA GLN A 18 -13.95 -9.88 8.64
C GLN A 18 -13.13 -11.18 8.66
N GLU A 19 -13.68 -12.30 8.22
CA GLU A 19 -12.95 -13.57 8.13
C GLU A 19 -11.89 -13.52 7.04
N LYS A 20 -12.21 -12.97 5.86
CA LYS A 20 -11.24 -12.74 4.79
C LYS A 20 -10.10 -11.83 5.22
N SER A 21 -10.39 -10.73 5.92
CA SER A 21 -9.35 -9.80 6.40
C SER A 21 -8.45 -10.45 7.46
N LYS A 22 -9.01 -11.28 8.35
CA LYS A 22 -8.21 -12.07 9.31
C LYS A 22 -7.31 -13.07 8.62
N ALA A 23 -7.80 -13.75 7.58
CA ALA A 23 -7.00 -14.70 6.80
C ALA A 23 -5.85 -13.98 6.08
N ALA A 24 -6.14 -12.89 5.37
CA ALA A 24 -5.13 -12.06 4.70
C ALA A 24 -4.09 -11.52 5.68
N TYR A 25 -4.50 -11.07 6.87
CA TYR A 25 -3.58 -10.62 7.91
C TYR A 25 -2.63 -11.74 8.37
N ARG A 26 -3.12 -12.97 8.53
CA ARG A 26 -2.29 -14.13 8.89
C ARG A 26 -1.29 -14.47 7.78
N GLU A 27 -1.72 -14.42 6.52
CA GLU A 27 -0.85 -14.66 5.37
C GLU A 27 0.23 -13.60 5.27
N LEU A 28 -0.11 -12.32 5.46
CA LEU A 28 0.86 -11.24 5.52
C LEU A 28 1.86 -11.47 6.66
N GLN A 29 1.40 -11.83 7.86
CA GLN A 29 2.30 -12.12 8.98
C GLN A 29 3.25 -13.29 8.67
N ARG A 30 2.77 -14.36 8.03
CA ARG A 30 3.62 -15.47 7.58
C ARG A 30 4.65 -15.00 6.56
N PHE A 31 4.23 -14.27 5.53
CA PHE A 31 5.14 -13.71 4.54
C PHE A 31 6.24 -12.87 5.20
N ARG A 32 5.89 -12.00 6.15
CA ARG A 32 6.84 -11.14 6.88
C ARG A 32 7.89 -11.92 7.68
N ILE A 33 7.53 -13.09 8.20
CA ILE A 33 8.41 -13.89 9.07
C ILE A 33 9.19 -14.93 8.28
N GLU A 34 8.54 -15.59 7.32
CA GLU A 34 9.03 -16.81 6.68
C GLU A 34 9.62 -16.58 5.29
N VAL A 35 9.27 -15.48 4.62
CA VAL A 35 9.67 -15.22 3.23
C VAL A 35 10.51 -13.95 3.13
N TYR A 36 9.95 -12.82 3.57
CA TYR A 36 10.56 -11.50 3.41
C TYR A 36 12.02 -11.39 3.91
N PRO A 37 12.40 -11.96 5.07
CA PRO A 37 13.77 -11.86 5.58
C PRO A 37 14.82 -12.57 4.72
N TYR A 38 14.39 -13.48 3.84
CA TYR A 38 15.26 -14.24 2.95
C TYR A 38 15.31 -13.67 1.53
N MET A 39 14.50 -12.65 1.24
CA MET A 39 14.52 -11.96 -0.05
C MET A 39 15.80 -11.15 -0.18
N SER A 40 16.41 -11.22 -1.36
CA SER A 40 17.49 -10.33 -1.77
C SER A 40 17.01 -8.87 -1.83
N PHE A 41 17.96 -7.95 -1.91
CA PHE A 41 17.64 -6.53 -2.04
C PHE A 41 16.80 -6.25 -3.30
N GLU A 42 17.15 -6.84 -4.44
CA GLU A 42 16.40 -6.63 -5.70
C GLU A 42 14.99 -7.22 -5.63
N GLU A 43 14.82 -8.40 -5.04
CA GLU A 43 13.47 -8.98 -4.82
C GLU A 43 12.60 -8.09 -3.91
N ARG A 44 13.20 -7.44 -2.89
CA ARG A 44 12.47 -6.47 -2.06
C ARG A 44 12.11 -5.20 -2.84
N VAL A 45 12.97 -4.74 -3.74
CA VAL A 45 12.67 -3.61 -4.65
C VAL A 45 11.49 -3.96 -5.55
N GLU A 46 11.48 -5.13 -6.19
CA GLU A 46 10.37 -5.59 -7.03
C GLU A 46 9.06 -5.72 -6.24
N PHE A 47 9.12 -6.31 -5.05
CA PHE A 47 7.98 -6.40 -4.15
C PHE A 47 7.38 -5.02 -3.84
N TRP A 48 8.20 -4.07 -3.42
CA TRP A 48 7.73 -2.73 -3.05
C TRP A 48 7.27 -1.92 -4.26
N ALA A 49 7.87 -2.10 -5.44
CA ALA A 49 7.38 -1.50 -6.67
C ALA A 49 5.94 -1.96 -6.97
N GLY A 50 5.67 -3.27 -6.88
CA GLY A 50 4.33 -3.81 -7.11
C GLY A 50 3.30 -3.42 -6.04
N GLU A 51 3.70 -3.24 -4.78
CA GLU A 51 2.80 -2.71 -3.73
C GLU A 51 2.46 -1.23 -3.96
N MET A 52 3.45 -0.42 -4.34
CA MET A 52 3.26 1.01 -4.60
C MET A 52 2.45 1.25 -5.89
N GLU A 53 2.72 0.50 -6.96
CA GLU A 53 1.93 0.53 -8.20
C GLU A 53 0.46 0.24 -7.92
N ARG A 54 0.15 -0.83 -7.17
CA ARG A 54 -1.23 -1.13 -6.75
C ARG A 54 -1.87 -0.02 -5.92
N SER A 55 -1.09 0.68 -5.11
CA SER A 55 -1.60 1.79 -4.28
C SER A 55 -1.93 3.02 -5.12
N LEU A 56 -1.18 3.26 -6.20
CA LEU A 56 -1.45 4.34 -7.17
C LEU A 56 -2.75 4.07 -7.96
N HIS A 57 -2.96 2.83 -8.40
CA HIS A 57 -4.15 2.46 -9.18
C HIS A 57 -5.44 2.34 -8.37
N TRP A 58 -5.37 2.38 -7.03
CA TRP A 58 -6.57 2.29 -6.18
C TRP A 58 -7.51 3.51 -6.34
N GLY A 59 -7.02 4.64 -6.87
CA GLY A 59 -7.83 5.82 -7.18
C GLY A 59 -8.42 5.84 -8.59
N GLU A 60 -7.97 4.97 -9.50
CA GLU A 60 -8.35 5.02 -10.93
C GLU A 60 -9.60 4.21 -11.27
N GLU A 61 -10.07 3.31 -10.39
CA GLU A 61 -11.27 2.49 -10.67
C GLU A 61 -12.60 3.31 -10.67
N GLU A 62 -12.59 4.59 -10.25
CA GLU A 62 -13.78 5.46 -10.24
C GLU A 62 -13.71 6.68 -11.18
N GLU A 63 -12.55 7.02 -11.76
CA GLU A 63 -12.38 8.21 -12.62
C GLU A 63 -12.25 7.86 -14.11
N GLU A 64 -13.37 7.46 -14.74
CA GLU A 64 -13.55 7.60 -16.18
C GLU A 64 -13.61 9.09 -16.54
N GLU A 65 -12.48 9.82 -16.59
CA GLU A 65 -12.24 11.07 -17.34
C GLU A 65 -10.99 11.88 -16.91
N ALA A 66 -10.02 11.29 -16.19
CA ALA A 66 -8.73 11.95 -16.03
C ALA A 66 -7.95 11.89 -17.37
N GLY A 67 -7.81 13.03 -18.06
CA GLY A 67 -7.00 13.12 -19.28
C GLY A 67 -5.55 12.69 -19.02
N GLU A 68 -4.85 12.20 -20.05
CA GLU A 68 -3.49 11.60 -20.00
C GLU A 68 -2.39 12.45 -19.30
N ASP A 69 -2.68 13.71 -18.95
CA ASP A 69 -1.78 14.66 -18.28
C ASP A 69 -2.16 14.98 -16.82
N ALA A 70 -3.12 14.28 -16.21
CA ALA A 70 -3.44 14.48 -14.80
C ALA A 70 -2.25 14.05 -13.92
N PRO A 71 -1.81 14.88 -12.95
CA PRO A 71 -0.73 14.51 -12.06
C PRO A 71 -1.14 13.30 -11.22
N LEU A 72 -0.26 12.29 -11.13
CA LEU A 72 -0.41 11.13 -10.25
C LEU A 72 -0.79 11.59 -8.83
N ASP A 73 -1.92 11.09 -8.32
CA ASP A 73 -2.29 11.31 -6.93
C ASP A 73 -1.32 10.54 -6.02
N THR A 74 -0.43 11.28 -5.39
CA THR A 74 0.58 10.77 -4.45
C THR A 74 0.20 11.05 -3.01
N SER A 75 -1.01 11.54 -2.74
CA SER A 75 -1.49 11.90 -1.40
C SER A 75 -1.49 10.71 -0.44
N PHE A 76 -1.61 9.49 -0.96
CA PHE A 76 -1.48 8.25 -0.20
C PHE A 76 -0.09 8.07 0.41
N PHE A 77 0.97 8.52 -0.25
CA PHE A 77 2.36 8.36 0.19
C PHE A 77 2.76 9.46 1.19
N ASP A 78 2.10 9.47 2.35
CA ASP A 78 2.36 10.42 3.42
C ASP A 78 3.47 9.96 4.40
N GLN A 79 3.77 10.82 5.38
CA GLN A 79 4.78 10.52 6.40
C GLN A 79 4.43 9.28 7.24
N SER A 80 3.15 9.04 7.53
CA SER A 80 2.71 7.91 8.33
C SER A 80 2.96 6.60 7.59
N TRP A 81 2.59 6.55 6.30
CA TRP A 81 2.89 5.44 5.42
C TRP A 81 4.40 5.16 5.36
N TYR A 82 5.21 6.19 5.14
CA TYR A 82 6.67 6.04 5.09
C TYR A 82 7.25 5.51 6.41
N ASP A 83 6.78 6.01 7.56
CA ASP A 83 7.25 5.56 8.87
C ASP A 83 6.85 4.10 9.15
N GLU A 84 5.67 3.66 8.70
CA GLU A 84 5.24 2.26 8.78
C GLU A 84 6.10 1.35 7.90
N CYS A 85 6.40 1.78 6.67
CA CYS A 85 7.28 1.05 5.76
C CYS A 85 8.71 0.92 6.33
N ILE A 86 9.27 1.97 6.93
CA ILE A 86 10.55 1.91 7.67
C ILE A 86 10.44 1.03 8.92
N GLY A 87 9.26 1.01 9.55
CA GLY A 87 8.91 0.12 10.65
C GLY A 87 9.10 -1.35 10.25
N PHE A 88 8.59 -1.70 9.07
CA PHE A 88 8.63 -3.04 8.49
C PHE A 88 9.99 -3.41 7.88
N ASP A 89 10.56 -2.55 7.04
CA ASP A 89 11.88 -2.73 6.43
C ASP A 89 12.80 -1.55 6.76
N LYS A 90 13.86 -1.81 7.54
CA LYS A 90 14.83 -0.79 7.96
C LYS A 90 15.64 -0.21 6.80
N GLU A 91 15.71 -0.90 5.66
CA GLU A 91 16.35 -0.43 4.44
C GLU A 91 15.36 0.19 3.46
N PHE A 92 14.09 0.40 3.86
CA PHE A 92 13.05 0.91 2.98
C PHE A 92 13.44 2.24 2.30
N ASP A 93 14.16 3.14 2.97
CA ASP A 93 14.60 4.39 2.32
C ASP A 93 15.47 4.13 1.08
N LYS A 94 16.36 3.14 1.14
CA LYS A 94 17.20 2.74 0.00
C LYS A 94 16.37 2.05 -1.07
N ILE A 95 15.39 1.26 -0.67
CA ILE A 95 14.46 0.60 -1.59
C ILE A 95 13.63 1.65 -2.33
N LEU A 96 13.09 2.64 -1.62
CA LEU A 96 12.28 3.71 -2.17
C LEU A 96 13.04 4.53 -3.23
N VAL A 97 14.36 4.76 -3.03
CA VAL A 97 15.23 5.36 -4.06
C VAL A 97 15.28 4.56 -5.36
N ARG A 98 15.15 3.24 -5.27
CA ARG A 98 15.18 2.33 -6.42
C ARG A 98 13.81 2.15 -7.05
N VAL A 99 12.75 2.15 -6.23
CA VAL A 99 11.36 1.98 -6.68
C VAL A 99 10.84 3.24 -7.38
N ALA A 100 11.09 4.42 -6.83
CA ALA A 100 10.53 5.67 -7.37
C ALA A 100 10.77 5.88 -8.88
N PRO A 101 11.98 5.71 -9.44
CA PRO A 101 12.19 5.85 -10.88
C PRO A 101 11.49 4.77 -11.71
N LEU A 102 11.20 3.58 -11.15
CA LEU A 102 10.44 2.54 -11.86
C LEU A 102 8.97 2.92 -12.05
N LEU A 103 8.44 3.74 -11.13
CA LEU A 103 7.05 4.20 -11.13
C LEU A 103 6.89 5.64 -11.62
N GLY A 104 7.97 6.28 -12.11
CA GLY A 104 7.93 7.68 -12.54
C GLY A 104 7.68 8.68 -11.41
N LEU A 105 7.92 8.31 -10.15
CA LEU A 105 7.70 9.15 -8.99
C LEU A 105 8.88 10.10 -8.73
N ASP A 106 8.58 11.37 -8.49
CA ASP A 106 9.54 12.34 -7.97
C ASP A 106 9.59 12.28 -6.44
N LEU A 107 10.70 11.78 -5.90
CA LEU A 107 10.91 11.65 -4.46
C LEU A 107 10.93 12.99 -3.72
N GLU A 108 11.32 14.07 -4.39
CA GLU A 108 11.35 15.41 -3.78
C GLU A 108 9.95 16.04 -3.73
N ALA A 109 9.02 15.54 -4.53
CA ALA A 109 7.62 15.96 -4.53
C ALA A 109 6.77 15.21 -3.47
N LEU A 110 7.25 14.07 -2.97
CA LEU A 110 6.53 13.30 -1.94
C LEU A 110 6.50 14.07 -0.61
N PRO A 111 5.35 14.08 0.10
CA PRO A 111 5.20 14.79 1.38
C PRO A 111 5.83 14.01 2.56
N ILE A 112 7.05 13.51 2.39
CA ILE A 112 7.77 12.65 3.34
C ILE A 112 9.14 13.22 3.71
N ARG A 113 9.55 13.02 4.95
CA ARG A 113 10.87 13.38 5.48
C ARG A 113 11.72 12.12 5.57
N ARG A 114 12.57 11.96 4.57
CA ARG A 114 13.50 10.85 4.47
C ARG A 114 14.62 10.96 5.50
N LYS A 115 14.94 9.87 6.18
CA LYS A 115 16.09 9.81 7.11
C LYS A 115 17.36 9.60 6.28
N ARG A 116 18.13 10.68 6.08
CA ARG A 116 19.46 10.65 5.45
C ARG A 116 20.47 9.83 6.25
#